data_AF-A0A7W1JIV8-F1
#
_entry.id   AF-A0A7W1JIV8-F1
#
_cell.length_a   1.000
_cell.length_b   1.000
_cell.length_c   1.000
_cell.angle_alpha   90.00
_cell.angle_beta   90.00
_cell.angle_gamma   90.00
#
_symmetry.space_group_name_H-M   'P 1'
#
loop_
_entity.id
_entity.type
_entity.pdbx_description
1 polymer ?
#
loop_
_entity_poly.entity_id
_entity_poly.type
_entity_poly.pdbx_seq_one_letter_code
_entity_poly.pdbx_strand_id
1 'polypeptide(L)'
;MHAVWIVVSSRKRRNDVAEVSESDCKATEAAKRNVKRAQEAAKRKRTIANLPEATRRGLAEQARKGRERGGRPGHALEDRNREQLYEIAREMDLRGRSKMGKWELIDAIRAAR
;
A
#
# COMPACT_ATOMS: atom_id res chain seq x y z
N MET A 1 -20.20 57.57 20.77
CA MET A 1 -20.79 56.86 19.61
C MET A 1 -19.66 56.31 18.74
N HIS A 2 -19.68 54.99 18.52
CA HIS A 2 -19.27 54.27 17.30
C HIS A 2 -17.79 54.26 16.86
N ALA A 3 -17.09 53.17 17.20
CA ALA A 3 -16.06 52.57 16.35
C ALA A 3 -15.96 51.06 16.65
N VAL A 4 -16.94 50.28 16.21
CA VAL A 4 -16.88 48.81 16.15
C VAL A 4 -16.76 48.43 14.68
N TRP A 5 -15.52 48.29 14.21
CA TRP A 5 -15.21 47.59 12.96
C TRP A 5 -14.69 46.18 13.30
N ILE A 6 -15.54 45.39 13.97
CA ILE A 6 -15.39 43.94 14.07
C ILE A 6 -16.42 43.36 13.12
N VAL A 7 -16.09 43.14 11.84
CA VAL A 7 -16.58 42.04 10.95
C VAL A 7 -15.75 42.09 9.67
N VAL A 8 -14.46 41.75 9.73
CA VAL A 8 -13.70 41.31 8.54
C VAL A 8 -12.92 40.06 8.93
N SER A 9 -13.63 38.98 9.28
CA SER A 9 -13.00 37.67 9.46
C SER A 9 -13.93 36.46 9.24
N SER A 10 -15.18 36.67 8.81
CA SER A 10 -16.14 35.56 8.61
C SER A 10 -16.37 35.14 7.16
N ARG A 11 -15.52 35.57 6.22
CA ARG A 11 -15.76 35.30 4.78
C ARG A 11 -14.55 34.75 4.02
N LYS A 12 -13.74 33.92 4.66
CA LYS A 12 -12.71 33.13 3.95
C LYS A 12 -12.55 31.72 4.51
N ARG A 13 -13.67 31.02 4.67
CA ARG A 13 -13.71 29.57 4.88
C ARG A 13 -14.86 28.99 4.06
N ARG A 14 -14.69 28.81 2.74
CA ARG A 14 -15.65 28.00 1.97
C ARG A 14 -15.25 27.51 0.57
N ASN A 15 -14.02 27.64 0.09
CA ASN A 15 -13.63 27.07 -1.21
C ASN A 15 -12.19 26.56 -1.18
N ASP A 16 -11.99 25.36 -0.63
CA ASP A 16 -10.83 24.49 -0.90
C ASP A 16 -11.33 23.16 -1.49
N VAL A 17 -12.29 23.23 -2.41
CA VAL A 17 -12.64 22.07 -3.24
C VAL A 17 -11.58 22.04 -4.32
N ALA A 18 -10.59 21.16 -4.17
CA ALA A 18 -9.50 20.99 -5.12
C ALA A 18 -10.07 20.92 -6.55
N GLU A 19 -9.73 21.89 -7.38
CA GLU A 19 -9.99 21.83 -8.82
C GLU A 19 -9.22 20.63 -9.37
N VAL A 20 -9.91 19.51 -9.57
CA VAL A 20 -9.32 18.34 -10.23
C VAL A 20 -9.09 18.71 -11.68
N SER A 21 -7.83 18.82 -12.09
CA SER A 21 -7.50 19.16 -13.46
C SER A 21 -7.96 18.04 -14.38
N GLU A 22 -8.37 18.38 -15.61
CA GLU A 22 -8.79 17.37 -16.60
C GLU A 22 -7.67 16.37 -16.90
N SER A 23 -6.41 16.78 -16.71
CA SER A 23 -5.22 15.94 -16.78
C SER A 23 -5.20 14.87 -15.68
N ASP A 24 -5.58 15.21 -14.45
CA ASP A 24 -5.64 14.26 -13.33
C ASP A 24 -6.77 13.24 -13.53
N CYS A 25 -7.91 13.68 -14.06
CA CYS A 25 -9.00 12.78 -14.49
C CYS A 25 -8.53 11.81 -15.58
N LYS A 26 -7.81 12.30 -16.60
CA LYS A 26 -7.27 11.46 -17.67
C LYS A 26 -6.23 10.47 -17.15
N ALA A 27 -5.35 10.89 -16.25
CA ALA A 27 -4.34 10.04 -15.63
C ALA A 27 -4.97 8.94 -14.76
N THR A 28 -5.95 9.27 -13.94
CA THR A 28 -6.68 8.29 -13.12
C THR A 28 -7.48 7.30 -13.99
N GLU A 29 -8.15 7.76 -15.04
CA GLU A 29 -8.86 6.89 -15.98
C GLU A 29 -7.91 5.98 -16.77
N ALA A 30 -6.72 6.44 -17.13
CA ALA A 30 -5.69 5.61 -17.76
C ALA A 30 -5.15 4.55 -16.77
N ALA A 31 -4.89 4.93 -15.52
CA ALA A 31 -4.47 4.01 -14.47
C ALA A 31 -5.51 2.90 -14.23
N LYS A 32 -6.80 3.26 -14.13
CA LYS A 32 -7.91 2.29 -14.00
C LYS A 32 -7.94 1.32 -15.18
N ARG A 33 -7.81 1.82 -16.41
CA ARG A 33 -7.78 0.99 -17.63
C ARG A 33 -6.58 0.04 -17.64
N ASN A 34 -5.41 0.49 -17.21
CA ASN A 34 -4.21 -0.36 -17.12
C ASN A 34 -4.37 -1.48 -16.09
N VAL A 35 -4.90 -1.17 -14.91
CA VAL A 35 -5.21 -2.18 -13.88
C VAL A 35 -6.19 -3.22 -14.42
N LYS A 36 -7.25 -2.78 -15.11
CA LYS A 36 -8.24 -3.71 -15.70
C LYS A 36 -7.60 -4.63 -16.74
N ARG A 37 -6.77 -4.10 -17.65
CA ARG A 37 -6.04 -4.90 -18.64
C ARG A 37 -5.11 -5.92 -17.96
N ALA A 38 -4.41 -5.53 -16.91
CA ALA A 38 -3.56 -6.44 -16.13
C ALA A 38 -4.38 -7.56 -15.46
N GLN A 39 -5.54 -7.24 -14.88
CA GLN A 39 -6.45 -8.22 -14.31
C GLN A 39 -6.95 -9.21 -15.37
N GLU A 40 -7.35 -8.73 -16.56
CA GLU A 40 -7.78 -9.59 -17.66
C GLU A 40 -6.67 -10.52 -18.14
N ALA A 41 -5.45 -10.00 -18.31
CA ALA A 41 -4.29 -10.80 -18.68
C ALA A 41 -3.97 -11.88 -17.62
N ALA A 42 -4.03 -11.55 -16.33
CA ALA A 42 -3.84 -12.50 -15.25
C ALA A 42 -4.93 -13.59 -15.24
N LYS A 43 -6.19 -13.21 -15.43
CA LYS A 43 -7.32 -14.15 -15.56
C LYS A 43 -7.12 -15.11 -16.73
N ARG A 44 -6.74 -14.60 -17.91
CA ARG A 44 -6.47 -15.41 -19.11
C ARG A 44 -5.33 -16.39 -18.89
N LYS A 45 -4.24 -15.96 -18.23
CA LYS A 45 -3.07 -16.81 -17.94
C LYS A 45 -3.31 -17.87 -16.86
N ARG A 46 -4.39 -17.74 -16.07
CA ARG A 46 -4.76 -18.64 -14.96
C ARG A 46 -3.56 -19.00 -14.08
N THR A 47 -2.74 -18.00 -13.74
CA THR A 47 -1.41 -18.20 -13.14
C THR A 47 -1.44 -18.98 -11.84
N ILE A 48 -2.51 -18.90 -11.04
CA ILE A 48 -2.68 -19.70 -9.82
C ILE A 48 -3.21 -21.11 -10.12
N ALA A 49 -4.06 -21.26 -11.14
CA ALA A 49 -4.69 -22.54 -11.45
C ALA A 49 -3.71 -23.53 -12.10
N ASN A 50 -2.71 -23.03 -12.82
CA ASN A 50 -1.68 -23.82 -13.49
C ASN A 50 -0.51 -24.19 -12.54
N LEU A 51 -0.53 -23.77 -11.28
CA LEU A 51 0.50 -24.14 -10.30
C LEU A 51 0.29 -25.58 -9.80
N PRO A 52 1.38 -26.28 -9.43
CA PRO A 52 1.27 -27.55 -8.72
C PRO A 52 0.39 -27.43 -7.47
N GLU A 53 -0.30 -28.51 -7.13
CA GLU A 53 -1.27 -28.51 -6.02
C GLU A 53 -0.63 -28.07 -4.69
N ALA A 54 0.58 -28.54 -4.40
CA ALA A 54 1.32 -28.17 -3.20
C ALA A 54 1.55 -26.65 -3.11
N THR A 55 1.98 -26.00 -4.20
CA THR A 55 2.21 -24.56 -4.26
C THR A 55 0.90 -23.79 -4.10
N ARG A 56 -0.17 -24.24 -4.75
CA ARG A 56 -1.50 -23.62 -4.64
C ARG A 56 -2.04 -23.69 -3.21
N ARG A 57 -1.94 -24.85 -2.56
CA ARG A 57 -2.35 -25.03 -1.15
C ARG A 57 -1.51 -24.16 -0.21
N GLY A 58 -0.20 -24.10 -0.43
CA GLY A 58 0.70 -23.24 0.34
C GLY A 58 0.34 -21.75 0.26
N LEU A 59 0.07 -21.24 -0.95
CA LEU A 59 -0.37 -19.86 -1.14
C LEU A 59 -1.73 -19.56 -0.47
N ALA A 60 -2.68 -20.50 -0.56
CA ALA A 60 -4.00 -20.35 0.07
C ALA A 60 -3.89 -20.32 1.60
N GLU A 61 -3.04 -21.16 2.19
CA GLU A 61 -2.75 -21.19 3.62
C GLU A 61 -2.15 -19.87 4.11
N GLN A 62 -1.16 -19.32 3.40
CA GLN A 62 -0.56 -18.03 3.75
C GLN A 62 -1.57 -16.88 3.65
N ALA A 63 -2.41 -16.89 2.61
CA ALA A 63 -3.49 -15.92 2.48
C ALA A 63 -4.51 -16.04 3.62
N ARG A 64 -4.83 -17.26 4.07
CA ARG A 64 -5.71 -17.51 5.21
C ARG A 64 -5.11 -16.94 6.50
N LYS A 65 -3.85 -17.26 6.80
CA LYS A 65 -3.13 -16.73 7.99
C LYS A 65 -3.10 -15.21 8.01
N GLY A 66 -2.91 -14.57 6.85
CA GLY A 66 -2.99 -13.11 6.73
C GLY A 66 -4.37 -12.56 7.05
N ARG A 67 -5.45 -13.22 6.58
CA ARG A 67 -6.85 -12.84 6.87
C ARG A 67 -7.23 -13.07 8.32
N GLU A 68 -6.82 -14.19 8.93
CA GLU A 68 -7.07 -14.50 10.35
C GLU A 68 -6.54 -13.40 11.27
N ARG A 69 -5.40 -12.79 10.91
CA ARG A 69 -4.81 -11.68 11.66
C ARG A 69 -5.43 -10.32 11.33
N GLY A 70 -6.44 -10.26 10.46
CA GLY A 70 -7.02 -9.01 9.97
C GLY A 70 -6.00 -8.10 9.27
N GLY A 71 -4.97 -8.68 8.63
CA GLY A 71 -3.87 -7.93 8.02
C GLY A 71 -2.84 -7.37 9.00
N ARG A 72 -2.97 -7.63 10.31
CA ARG A 72 -1.99 -7.19 11.30
C ARG A 72 -0.66 -7.95 11.14
N PRO A 73 0.49 -7.29 11.33
CA PRO A 73 1.78 -7.95 11.34
C PRO A 73 1.87 -8.94 12.49
N GLY A 74 2.51 -10.09 12.26
CA GLY A 74 2.86 -11.00 13.34
C GLY A 74 3.83 -10.36 14.34
N HIS A 75 3.86 -10.90 15.56
CA HIS A 75 4.78 -10.41 16.61
C HIS A 75 6.24 -10.60 16.20
N ALA A 76 6.60 -11.79 15.70
CA ALA A 76 7.92 -12.07 15.16
C ALA A 76 8.11 -11.47 13.76
N LEU A 77 9.35 -11.18 13.38
CA LEU A 77 9.68 -10.64 12.05
C LEU A 77 9.39 -11.66 10.94
N GLU A 78 9.57 -12.94 11.23
CA GLU A 78 9.35 -14.07 10.33
C GLU A 78 7.87 -14.25 9.98
N ASP A 79 7.00 -13.92 10.91
CA ASP A 79 5.55 -13.97 10.73
C ASP A 79 5.02 -12.81 9.91
N ARG A 80 5.83 -11.77 9.67
CA ARG A 80 5.44 -10.62 8.85
C ARG A 80 5.58 -10.93 7.37
N ASN A 81 4.75 -10.28 6.58
CA ASN A 81 4.90 -10.28 5.13
C ASN A 81 6.06 -9.36 4.72
N ARG A 82 6.54 -9.47 3.46
CA ARG A 82 7.64 -8.63 2.96
C ARG A 82 7.33 -7.14 3.03
N GLU A 83 6.08 -6.74 2.76
CA GLU A 83 5.66 -5.34 2.76
C GLU A 83 5.72 -4.74 4.17
N GLN A 84 5.24 -5.46 5.18
CA GLN A 84 5.33 -5.10 6.58
C GLN A 84 6.78 -4.95 7.04
N LEU A 85 7.67 -5.85 6.60
CA LEU A 85 9.10 -5.74 6.87
C LEU A 85 9.72 -4.54 6.13
N TYR A 86 9.27 -4.25 4.91
CA TYR A 86 9.69 -3.09 4.16
C TYR A 86 9.30 -1.78 4.86
N GLU A 87 8.11 -1.71 5.43
CA GLU A 87 7.66 -0.53 6.19
C GLU A 87 8.53 -0.32 7.43
N ILE A 88 8.84 -1.38 8.19
CA ILE A 88 9.78 -1.31 9.33
C ILE A 88 11.16 -0.84 8.87
N ALA A 89 11.67 -1.42 7.79
CA ALA A 89 12.96 -1.03 7.21
C ALA A 89 12.95 0.42 6.71
N ARG A 90 11.81 0.94 6.26
CA ARG A 90 11.64 2.35 5.89
C ARG A 90 11.64 3.25 7.11
N GLU A 91 10.95 2.86 8.18
CA GLU A 91 10.94 3.60 9.45
C GLU A 91 12.35 3.68 10.07
N MET A 92 13.17 2.64 9.86
CA MET A 92 14.58 2.57 10.28
C MET A 92 15.56 3.20 9.28
N ASP A 93 15.07 3.79 8.18
CA ASP A 93 15.87 4.36 7.08
C ASP A 93 16.97 3.43 6.51
N LEU A 94 16.67 2.13 6.40
CA LEU A 94 17.61 1.15 5.84
C LEU A 94 17.83 1.41 4.34
N ARG A 95 19.09 1.65 3.96
CA ARG A 95 19.49 1.83 2.56
C ARG A 95 19.41 0.49 1.82
N GLY A 96 19.02 0.52 0.56
CA GLY A 96 18.92 -0.69 -0.27
C GLY A 96 17.71 -1.60 0.02
N ARG A 97 16.85 -1.27 0.98
CA ARG A 97 15.64 -2.03 1.36
C ARG A 97 14.72 -2.41 0.19
N SER A 98 14.65 -1.61 -0.87
CA SER A 98 13.82 -1.89 -2.04
C SER A 98 14.32 -3.07 -2.87
N LYS A 99 15.63 -3.34 -2.82
CA LYS A 99 16.28 -4.49 -3.46
C LYS A 99 16.26 -5.73 -2.58
N MET A 100 16.04 -5.57 -1.27
CA MET A 100 16.09 -6.66 -0.32
C MET A 100 14.87 -7.60 -0.44
N GLY A 101 15.15 -8.89 -0.35
CA GLY A 101 14.17 -9.96 -0.16
C GLY A 101 13.64 -10.02 1.27
N LYS A 102 12.67 -10.92 1.53
CA LYS A 102 12.08 -11.07 2.88
C LYS A 102 13.15 -11.36 3.95
N TRP A 103 14.02 -12.33 3.69
CA TRP A 103 15.04 -12.76 4.64
C TRP A 103 16.09 -11.68 4.87
N GLU A 104 16.57 -11.04 3.80
CA GLU A 104 17.51 -9.92 3.90
C GLU A 104 16.94 -8.74 4.70
N LEU A 105 15.64 -8.43 4.55
CA LEU A 105 14.98 -7.42 5.37
C LEU A 105 14.96 -7.80 6.85
N ILE A 106 14.69 -9.08 7.17
CA ILE A 106 14.70 -9.56 8.56
C ILE A 106 16.10 -9.40 9.16
N ASP A 107 17.13 -9.82 8.43
CA ASP A 107 18.52 -9.76 8.90
C ASP A 107 18.98 -8.30 9.06
N ALA A 108 18.65 -7.43 8.12
CA ALA A 108 18.97 -6.01 8.21
C ALA A 108 18.27 -5.32 9.39
N ILE A 109 16.98 -5.63 9.62
CA ILE A 109 16.23 -5.10 10.78
C ILE A 109 16.83 -5.60 12.10
N ARG A 110 17.31 -6.84 12.15
CA ARG A 110 18.00 -7.39 13.32
C ARG A 110 19.34 -6.72 13.57
N ALA A 111 20.12 -6.50 12.52
CA ALA A 111 21.43 -5.87 12.62
C ALA A 111 21.36 -4.39 13.02
N ALA A 112 20.24 -3.71 12.75
CA ALA A 112 20.01 -2.31 13.09
C ALA A 112 19.46 -2.08 14.52
N ARG A 113 19.17 -3.15 15.27
CA ARG A 113 18.72 -3.09 16.67
C ARG A 113 19.89 -3.29 17.62
#